data_AF-A0A9N9PGL9-F1
#
_entry.id   AF-A0A9N9PGL9-F1
#
_cell.length_a   1.000
_cell.length_b   1.000
_cell.length_c   1.000
_cell.angle_alpha   90.00
_cell.angle_beta   90.00
_cell.angle_gamma   90.00
#
_symmetry.space_group_name_H-M   'P 1'
#
loop_
_entity.id
_entity.type
_entity.pdbx_description
1 polymer ?
#
loop_
_entity_poly.entity_id
_entity_poly.type
_entity_poly.pdbx_seq_one_letter_code
_entity_poly.pdbx_strand_id
1 'polypeptide(L)'
;WEDLKDNLKCMISSILDKPRKSIVMDRIVKEILDNNTIIITEDSEIKELVKEHFHNWTRKRTTDAELFKKWESEYTPLKEINNLWYDTLYNEVKLDELEVVIQFLPNNKVPGQFNL
;
A
#
# COMPACT_ATOMS: atom_id res chain seq x y z
N TRP A 1 37.92 2.64 6.01
CA TRP A 1 37.56 2.90 4.59
C TRP A 1 37.54 1.62 3.76
N GLU A 2 38.46 0.66 3.99
CA GLU A 2 38.42 -0.66 3.33
C GLU A 2 37.16 -1.48 3.69
N ASP A 3 36.72 -1.48 4.95
CA ASP A 3 35.49 -2.17 5.38
C ASP A 3 34.18 -1.70 4.68
N LEU A 4 34.18 -0.47 4.16
CA LEU A 4 33.01 0.10 3.45
C LEU A 4 32.94 -0.35 1.98
N LYS A 5 34.05 -0.82 1.40
CA LYS A 5 34.10 -1.34 0.02
C LYS A 5 33.54 -2.76 -0.08
N ASP A 6 33.82 -3.61 0.90
CA ASP A 6 33.35 -5.00 0.92
C ASP A 6 31.93 -5.15 1.51
N ASN A 7 31.48 -4.20 2.33
CA ASN A 7 30.17 -4.25 2.97
C ASN A 7 29.26 -3.10 2.52
N LEU A 8 28.72 -3.22 1.30
CA LEU A 8 27.82 -2.24 0.68
C LEU A 8 26.62 -1.89 1.58
N LYS A 9 26.14 -2.85 2.38
CA LYS A 9 25.03 -2.69 3.32
C LYS A 9 25.38 -1.76 4.47
N CYS A 10 26.60 -1.88 5.02
CA CYS A 10 27.13 -0.96 6.02
C CYS A 10 27.38 0.42 5.43
N MET A 11 27.90 0.51 4.19
CA MET A 11 28.10 1.77 3.48
C MET A 11 26.78 2.53 3.30
N ILE A 12 25.75 1.87 2.77
CA ILE A 12 24.42 2.48 2.57
C ILE A 12 23.82 2.92 3.92
N SER A 13 23.94 2.09 4.95
CA SER A 13 23.41 2.41 6.28
C SER A 13 24.13 3.60 6.94
N SER A 14 25.44 3.74 6.70
CA SER A 14 26.26 4.86 7.19
C SER A 14 25.98 6.16 6.43
N ILE A 15 25.75 6.10 5.11
CA ILE A 15 25.43 7.28 4.29
C ILE A 15 24.02 7.80 4.63
N LEU A 16 23.07 6.90 4.86
CA LEU A 16 21.70 7.26 5.17
C LEU A 16 21.50 7.74 6.63
N ASP A 17 22.53 7.60 7.48
CA ASP A 17 22.51 7.90 8.93
C ASP A 17 21.21 7.44 9.62
N LYS A 18 20.69 6.28 9.17
CA LYS A 18 19.39 5.78 9.57
C LYS A 18 19.60 4.64 10.56
N PRO A 19 19.42 4.87 11.88
CA PRO A 19 19.51 3.78 12.83
C PRO A 19 18.41 2.76 12.53
N ARG A 20 18.78 1.48 12.56
CA ARG A 20 17.82 0.38 12.49
C ARG A 20 16.96 0.41 13.76
N LYS A 21 15.75 0.95 13.63
CA LYS A 21 14.74 0.88 14.68
C LYS A 21 14.09 -0.50 14.59
N SER A 22 14.41 -1.36 15.55
CA SER A 22 13.64 -2.59 15.78
C SER A 22 12.54 -2.26 16.77
N ILE A 23 11.29 -2.61 16.43
CA ILE A 23 10.17 -2.55 17.38
C ILE A 23 10.00 -3.98 17.90
N VAL A 24 10.16 -4.16 19.21
CA VAL A 24 9.96 -5.45 19.87
C VAL A 24 8.69 -5.34 20.70
N MET A 25 7.71 -6.22 20.44
CA MET A 25 6.45 -6.29 21.20
C MET A 25 6.56 -7.39 22.25
N ASP A 26 7.16 -7.08 23.40
CA ASP A 26 7.36 -8.04 24.49
C ASP A 26 6.24 -8.01 25.53
N ARG A 27 5.38 -6.97 25.50
CA ARG A 27 4.34 -6.76 26.50
C ARG A 27 3.11 -6.13 25.87
N ILE A 28 1.95 -6.68 26.19
CA ILE A 28 0.65 -6.10 25.84
C ILE A 28 -0.05 -5.71 27.14
N VAL A 29 -0.48 -4.45 27.21
CA VAL A 29 -1.31 -3.94 28.30
C VAL A 29 -2.75 -4.02 27.86
N LYS A 30 -3.58 -4.75 28.60
CA LYS A 30 -5.02 -4.86 28.34
C LYS A 30 -5.79 -4.35 29.55
N GLU A 31 -6.63 -3.36 29.30
CA GLU A 31 -7.56 -2.81 30.29
C GLU A 31 -8.82 -3.68 30.30
N ILE A 32 -9.22 -4.14 31.49
CA ILE A 32 -10.48 -4.86 31.70
C ILE A 32 -11.47 -3.87 32.34
N LEU A 33 -12.77 -4.04 32.06
CA LEU A 33 -13.83 -3.39 32.84
C LEU A 33 -13.55 -3.60 34.34
N ASP A 34 -13.77 -2.57 35.16
CA ASP A 34 -13.44 -2.49 36.59
C ASP A 34 -12.00 -2.07 36.95
N ASN A 35 -11.35 -1.29 36.08
CA ASN A 35 -10.10 -0.56 36.39
C ASN A 35 -8.89 -1.46 36.71
N ASN A 36 -8.98 -2.74 36.36
CA ASN A 36 -7.90 -3.70 36.48
C ASN A 36 -7.11 -3.76 35.16
N THR A 37 -5.82 -3.50 35.25
CA THR A 37 -4.88 -3.58 34.13
C THR A 37 -4.14 -4.91 34.20
N ILE A 38 -4.23 -5.72 33.15
CA ILE A 38 -3.42 -6.94 33.02
C ILE A 38 -2.27 -6.70 32.04
N ILE A 39 -1.09 -7.22 32.38
CA ILE A 39 0.10 -7.18 31.54
C ILE A 39 0.38 -8.60 31.05
N ILE A 40 0.31 -8.78 29.75
CA ILE A 40 0.57 -10.05 29.09
C ILE A 40 2.01 -10.03 28.59
N THR A 41 2.79 -11.00 29.05
CA THR A 41 4.24 -11.13 28.77
C THR A 41 4.57 -12.48 28.11
N GLU A 42 3.59 -13.38 27.98
CA GLU A 42 3.77 -14.69 27.37
C GLU A 42 3.79 -14.59 25.85
N ASP A 43 4.86 -15.05 25.21
CA ASP A 43 5.09 -14.93 23.77
C ASP A 43 3.96 -15.54 22.92
N SER A 44 3.41 -16.66 23.36
CA SER A 44 2.33 -17.35 22.64
C SER A 44 1.04 -16.53 22.67
N GLU A 45 0.71 -15.96 23.83
CA GLU A 45 -0.49 -15.15 24.05
C GLU A 45 -0.39 -13.80 23.33
N ILE A 46 0.79 -13.19 23.33
CA ILE A 46 1.08 -11.96 22.58
C ILE A 46 0.82 -12.16 21.09
N LYS A 47 1.34 -13.24 20.50
CA LYS A 47 1.16 -13.52 19.06
C LYS A 47 -0.31 -13.69 18.69
N GLU A 48 -1.07 -14.41 19.52
CA GLU A 48 -2.49 -14.64 19.29
C GLU A 48 -3.30 -13.34 19.37
N LEU A 49 -3.08 -12.54 20.41
CA LEU A 49 -3.73 -11.24 20.58
C LEU A 49 -3.40 -10.25 19.47
N VAL A 50 -2.14 -10.19 19.05
CA VAL A 50 -1.69 -9.34 17.95
C VAL A 50 -2.38 -9.76 16.65
N LYS A 51 -2.43 -11.07 16.38
CA LYS A 51 -3.11 -11.62 15.21
C LYS A 51 -4.59 -11.28 15.22
N GLU A 52 -5.27 -11.49 16.34
CA GLU A 52 -6.69 -11.18 16.50
C GLU A 52 -6.97 -9.68 16.35
N HIS A 53 -6.16 -8.83 17.00
CA HIS A 53 -6.29 -7.38 16.92
C HIS A 53 -6.19 -6.89 15.48
N PHE A 54 -5.14 -7.29 14.75
CA PHE A 54 -4.97 -6.89 13.36
C PHE A 54 -6.03 -7.48 12.44
N HIS A 55 -6.45 -8.71 12.69
CA HIS A 55 -7.55 -9.32 11.95
C HIS A 55 -8.85 -8.52 12.12
N ASN A 56 -9.20 -8.16 13.35
CA ASN A 56 -10.40 -7.37 13.65
C ASN A 56 -10.29 -5.93 13.12
N TRP A 57 -9.10 -5.32 13.21
CA TRP A 57 -8.85 -3.97 12.68
C TRP A 57 -9.03 -3.89 11.15
N THR A 58 -8.52 -4.91 10.46
CA THR A 58 -8.56 -5.03 8.99
C THR A 58 -9.80 -5.74 8.47
N ARG A 59 -10.66 -6.25 9.36
CA ARG A 59 -11.92 -6.87 8.99
C ARG A 59 -12.74 -5.89 8.16
N LYS A 60 -13.45 -6.44 7.15
CA LYS A 60 -14.39 -5.68 6.33
C LYS A 60 -15.33 -4.89 7.25
N ARG A 61 -15.20 -3.57 7.24
CA ARG A 61 -16.07 -2.68 7.99
C ARG A 61 -17.40 -2.62 7.27
N THR A 62 -18.49 -2.76 8.03
CA THR A 62 -19.81 -2.39 7.54
C THR A 62 -19.85 -0.86 7.55
N THR A 63 -19.49 -0.25 6.41
CA THR A 63 -19.59 1.19 6.27
C THR A 63 -21.06 1.59 6.28
N ASP A 64 -21.40 2.57 7.10
CA ASP A 64 -22.75 3.11 7.13
C ASP A 64 -23.07 3.78 5.79
N ALA A 65 -24.15 3.35 5.15
CA ALA A 65 -24.63 3.90 3.89
C ALA A 65 -24.99 5.40 4.04
N GLU A 66 -25.34 5.85 5.25
CA GLU A 66 -25.66 7.25 5.50
C GLU A 66 -24.46 8.18 5.33
N LEU A 67 -23.24 7.71 5.59
CA LEU A 67 -22.01 8.49 5.37
C LEU A 67 -21.80 8.83 3.89
N PHE A 68 -22.30 7.98 2.99
CA PHE A 68 -22.18 8.20 1.54
C PHE A 68 -23.22 9.17 0.99
N LYS A 69 -24.35 9.40 1.68
CA LYS A 69 -25.39 10.36 1.25
C LYS A 69 -24.82 11.76 1.02
N LYS A 70 -23.85 12.19 1.85
CA LYS A 70 -23.18 13.49 1.69
C LYS A 70 -22.44 13.63 0.35
N TRP A 71 -21.93 12.52 -0.18
CA TRP A 71 -21.13 12.49 -1.39
C TRP A 71 -21.96 12.24 -2.65
N GLU A 72 -23.21 11.83 -2.51
CA GLU A 72 -24.07 11.47 -3.64
C GLU A 72 -24.17 12.58 -4.68
N SER A 73 -24.25 13.84 -4.25
CA SER A 73 -24.26 15.00 -5.15
C SER A 73 -22.96 15.19 -5.92
N GLU A 74 -21.82 14.97 -5.28
CA GLU A 74 -20.48 15.17 -5.86
C GLU A 74 -20.14 14.09 -6.89
N TYR A 75 -20.67 12.88 -6.71
CA TYR A 75 -20.46 11.77 -7.64
C TYR A 75 -21.53 11.68 -8.74
N THR A 76 -22.43 12.67 -8.84
CA THR A 76 -23.37 12.70 -9.97
C THR A 76 -22.61 12.90 -11.29
N PRO A 77 -22.94 12.15 -12.35
CA PRO A 77 -22.31 12.33 -13.65
C PRO A 77 -22.50 13.76 -14.17
N LEU A 78 -21.40 14.39 -14.58
CA LEU A 78 -21.44 15.71 -15.20
C LEU A 78 -22.16 15.60 -16.56
N LYS A 79 -23.12 16.50 -16.81
CA LYS A 79 -23.92 16.51 -18.06
C LYS A 79 -23.08 16.68 -19.33
N GLU A 80 -21.90 17.29 -19.18
CA GLU A 80 -20.96 17.53 -20.28
C GLU A 80 -20.15 16.27 -20.64
N ILE A 81 -20.11 15.27 -19.75
CA ILE A 81 -19.39 14.03 -19.96
C ILE A 81 -20.33 13.03 -20.62
N ASN A 82 -20.00 12.61 -21.84
CA ASN A 82 -20.73 11.55 -22.51
C ASN A 82 -20.22 10.18 -22.02
N ASN A 83 -21.13 9.37 -21.48
CA ASN A 83 -20.79 8.04 -20.96
C ASN A 83 -20.15 7.12 -22.02
N LEU A 84 -20.48 7.32 -23.29
CA LEU A 84 -19.94 6.55 -24.42
C LEU A 84 -18.43 6.76 -24.64
N TRP A 85 -17.83 7.83 -24.11
CA TRP A 85 -16.38 8.06 -24.21
C TRP A 85 -15.56 6.95 -23.54
N TYR A 86 -16.13 6.30 -22.53
CA TYR A 86 -15.45 5.29 -21.74
C TYR A 86 -15.72 3.86 -22.20
N ASP A 87 -16.62 3.64 -23.17
CA ASP A 87 -16.97 2.31 -23.68
C ASP A 87 -15.73 1.57 -24.22
N THR A 88 -14.77 2.33 -24.74
CA THR A 88 -13.53 1.78 -25.30
C THR A 88 -12.52 1.34 -24.23
N LEU A 89 -12.67 1.76 -22.97
CA LEU A 89 -11.71 1.43 -21.90
C LEU A 89 -11.73 -0.05 -21.51
N TYR A 90 -12.84 -0.73 -21.72
CA TYR A 90 -12.98 -2.15 -21.43
C TYR A 90 -12.59 -3.06 -22.60
N ASN A 91 -12.26 -2.48 -23.75
CA ASN A 91 -11.83 -3.26 -24.90
C ASN A 91 -10.43 -3.85 -24.63
N GLU A 92 -10.25 -5.10 -25.01
CA GLU A 92 -8.93 -5.72 -25.00
C GLU A 92 -8.03 -5.06 -26.04
N VAL A 93 -6.77 -4.80 -25.65
CA VAL A 93 -5.76 -4.21 -26.52
C VAL A 93 -5.39 -5.20 -27.62
N LYS A 94 -5.46 -4.78 -28.88
CA LYS A 94 -5.12 -5.63 -30.02
C LYS A 94 -3.65 -5.50 -30.41
N LEU A 95 -3.06 -6.57 -30.94
CA LEU A 95 -1.69 -6.55 -31.44
C LEU A 95 -1.50 -5.55 -32.58
N ASP A 96 -2.47 -5.43 -33.47
CA ASP A 96 -2.43 -4.48 -34.59
C ASP A 96 -2.35 -3.02 -34.10
N GLU A 97 -3.01 -2.69 -33.00
CA GLU A 97 -2.95 -1.35 -32.39
C GLU A 97 -1.54 -1.07 -31.84
N LEU A 98 -0.89 -2.07 -31.23
CA LEU A 98 0.47 -1.95 -30.75
C LEU A 98 1.47 -1.76 -31.89
N GLU A 99 1.32 -2.49 -33.00
CA GLU A 99 2.17 -2.31 -34.19
C GLU A 99 2.05 -0.90 -34.77
N VAL A 100 0.84 -0.37 -34.87
CA VAL A 100 0.59 1.01 -35.29
C VAL A 100 1.30 1.98 -34.34
N VAL A 101 1.13 1.83 -33.03
CA VAL A 101 1.78 2.72 -32.05
C VAL A 101 3.30 2.67 -32.16
N ILE A 102 3.89 1.47 -32.33
CA ILE A 102 5.35 1.31 -32.50
C ILE A 102 5.84 2.05 -33.75
N GLN A 103 5.10 1.99 -34.85
CA GLN A 103 5.46 2.68 -36.10
C GLN A 103 5.36 4.21 -35.98
N PHE A 104 4.43 4.72 -35.17
CA PHE A 104 4.25 6.17 -34.94
C PHE A 104 5.22 6.75 -33.89
N LEU A 105 5.91 5.91 -33.11
CA LEU A 105 6.86 6.39 -32.12
C LEU A 105 8.08 7.04 -32.80
N PRO A 106 8.58 8.18 -32.27
CA PRO A 106 9.77 8.81 -32.83
C PRO A 106 10.99 7.90 -32.66
N ASN A 107 11.75 7.70 -33.73
CA ASN A 107 13.03 6.99 -33.68
C ASN A 107 14.02 7.69 -32.75
N ASN A 108 14.92 6.92 -32.12
CA ASN A 108 15.97 7.40 -31.21
C ASN A 108 15.48 8.02 -29.89
N LYS A 109 14.30 7.61 -29.39
CA LYS A 109 13.91 7.88 -27.99
C LYS A 109 14.84 7.09 -27.04
N VAL A 110 15.20 7.72 -25.93
CA VAL A 110 15.95 7.07 -24.86
C VAL A 110 15.07 5.92 -24.32
N PRO A 111 15.55 4.67 -24.30
CA PRO A 111 14.81 3.61 -23.63
C PRO A 111 14.60 4.01 -22.16
N GLY A 112 13.38 3.84 -21.65
CA GLY A 112 13.09 4.10 -20.23
C GLY A 112 14.00 3.25 -19.33
N GLN A 113 14.08 3.61 -18.04
CA GLN A 113 14.81 2.80 -17.06
C GLN A 113 14.30 1.36 -17.08
N PHE A 114 15.15 0.45 -17.54
CA PHE A 114 14.93 -0.98 -17.45
C PHE A 114 15.32 -1.40 -16.04
N ASN A 115 14.35 -1.50 -15.13
CA ASN A 115 14.55 -2.13 -13.83
C ASN A 115 14.23 -3.62 -13.99
N LEU A 116 15.26 -4.40 -14.33
CA LEU A 116 15.30 -5.86 -14.21
C LEU A 116 16.05 -6.23 -12.92
#